data_AF-A0A2G5VSX3-F1
#
_entry.id   AF-A0A2G5VSX3-F1
#
_cell.length_a   1.000
_cell.length_b   1.000
_cell.length_c   1.000
_cell.angle_alpha   90.00
_cell.angle_beta   90.00
_cell.angle_gamma   90.00
#
_symmetry.space_group_name_H-M   'P 1'
#
loop_
_entity.id
_entity.type
_entity.pdbx_description
1 polymer ?
#
loop_
_entity_poly.entity_id
_entity_poly.type
_entity_poly.pdbx_seq_one_letter_code
_entity_poly.pdbx_strand_id
1 'polypeptide(L)'
;MEQLMSIMVFLSYAVVYAKNFSTISFCLIRVYLLFAETWKKESFFVLIFLILIFSISFAFILALPRYMTGASCVATNPPFPADSVMITSNQPEISMTLSNMIDVTFYPSVIITIVCLNILIMRKLWRKRNQSNMLRRKYDRKAEKSLTITMILILLPVVINSSISVIESFGSFSIVLYIIRPWLIDARAHIIVCWFYYTHPIFCKKKQCSRVTVRRTKDTK
;
A
#
# COMPACT_ATOMS: atom_id res chain seq x y z
N MET A 1 19.75 -28.86 -8.27
CA MET A 1 18.78 -28.00 -8.98
C MET A 1 17.55 -27.72 -8.11
N GLU A 2 16.95 -28.73 -7.49
CA GLU A 2 15.78 -28.58 -6.60
C GLU A 2 15.99 -27.66 -5.38
N GLN A 3 17.17 -27.72 -4.75
CA GLN A 3 17.51 -26.80 -3.64
C GLN A 3 17.52 -25.33 -4.08
N LEU A 4 18.08 -25.04 -5.27
CA LEU A 4 18.12 -23.68 -5.82
C LEU A 4 16.70 -23.15 -6.09
N MET A 5 15.82 -23.99 -6.66
CA MET A 5 14.43 -23.62 -6.92
C MET A 5 13.66 -23.36 -5.62
N SER A 6 13.89 -24.19 -4.59
CA SER A 6 13.27 -24.02 -3.28
C SER A 6 13.73 -22.73 -2.58
N ILE A 7 15.01 -22.35 -2.73
CA ILE A 7 15.54 -21.05 -2.27
C ILE A 7 14.88 -19.89 -3.03
N MET A 8 14.73 -19.98 -4.35
CA MET A 8 14.09 -18.94 -5.16
C MET A 8 12.62 -18.72 -4.77
N VAL A 9 11.87 -19.82 -4.55
CA VAL A 9 10.48 -19.76 -4.05
C VAL A 9 10.45 -19.13 -2.66
N PHE A 10 11.30 -19.59 -1.75
CA PHE A 10 11.41 -19.02 -0.40
C PHE A 10 11.67 -17.51 -0.42
N LEU A 11 12.67 -17.05 -1.17
CA LEU A 11 13.00 -15.63 -1.29
C LEU A 11 11.85 -14.83 -1.89
N SER A 12 11.18 -15.36 -2.91
CA SER A 12 10.03 -14.70 -3.55
C SER A 12 8.88 -14.50 -2.56
N TYR A 13 8.52 -15.53 -1.80
CA TYR A 13 7.48 -15.43 -0.77
C TYR A 13 7.90 -14.54 0.41
N ALA A 14 9.17 -14.60 0.85
CA ALA A 14 9.70 -13.73 1.89
C ALA A 14 9.59 -12.25 1.48
N VAL A 15 9.90 -11.92 0.22
CA VAL A 15 9.74 -10.55 -0.32
C VAL A 15 8.26 -10.14 -0.36
N VAL A 16 7.35 -11.04 -0.76
CA VAL A 16 5.90 -10.76 -0.78
C VAL A 16 5.39 -10.49 0.64
N TYR A 17 5.75 -11.31 1.62
CA TYR A 17 5.37 -11.09 3.02
C TYR A 17 5.99 -9.83 3.60
N ALA A 18 7.27 -9.58 3.34
CA ALA A 18 7.95 -8.37 3.79
C ALA A 18 7.27 -7.10 3.22
N LYS A 19 6.84 -7.13 1.95
CA LYS A 19 6.08 -6.02 1.34
C LYS A 19 4.76 -5.75 2.07
N ASN A 20 4.03 -6.81 2.42
CA ASN A 20 2.74 -6.69 3.12
C ASN A 20 2.93 -6.16 4.55
N PHE A 21 3.89 -6.69 5.30
CA PHE A 21 4.21 -6.19 6.63
C PHE A 21 4.73 -4.74 6.61
N SER A 22 5.62 -4.41 5.67
CA SER A 22 6.10 -3.04 5.49
C SER A 22 4.94 -2.06 5.25
N THR A 23 3.92 -2.49 4.51
CA THR A 23 2.72 -1.68 4.28
C THR A 23 1.90 -1.47 5.55
N ILE A 24 1.68 -2.53 6.34
CA ILE A 24 1.00 -2.42 7.64
C ILE A 24 1.76 -1.46 8.55
N SER A 25 3.07 -1.62 8.65
CA SER A 25 3.96 -0.76 9.44
C SER A 25 3.89 0.70 8.98
N PHE A 26 3.87 0.97 7.68
CA PHE A 26 3.66 2.31 7.15
C PHE A 26 2.30 2.91 7.54
N CYS A 27 1.23 2.10 7.49
CA CYS A 27 -0.09 2.53 7.97
C CYS A 27 -0.09 2.83 9.47
N LEU A 28 0.56 1.99 10.29
CA LEU A 28 0.71 2.20 11.74
C LEU A 28 1.48 3.48 12.05
N ILE A 29 2.58 3.75 11.34
CA ILE A 29 3.37 4.99 11.50
C ILE A 29 2.51 6.21 11.21
N ARG A 30 1.67 6.17 10.16
CA ARG A 30 0.74 7.26 9.84
C ARG A 30 -0.31 7.48 10.93
N VAL A 31 -0.87 6.40 11.47
CA VAL A 31 -1.79 6.48 12.61
C VAL A 31 -1.04 7.12 13.78
N TYR A 32 0.12 6.58 14.15
CA TYR A 32 0.92 7.07 15.26
C TYR A 32 1.25 8.56 15.11
N LEU A 33 1.70 9.01 13.93
CA LEU A 33 2.01 10.41 13.66
C LEU A 33 0.79 11.33 13.80
N LEU A 34 -0.41 10.86 13.47
CA LEU A 34 -1.64 11.63 13.61
C LEU A 34 -2.10 11.77 15.08
N PHE A 35 -1.77 10.78 15.91
CA PHE A 35 -2.13 10.70 17.32
C PHE A 35 -1.05 11.24 18.27
N ALA A 36 0.23 11.17 17.89
CA ALA A 36 1.33 11.68 18.67
C ALA A 36 1.26 13.21 18.77
N GLU A 37 1.32 13.73 19.99
CA GLU A 37 1.54 15.14 20.25
C GLU A 37 2.98 15.50 19.87
N THR A 38 3.19 16.74 19.42
CA THR A 38 4.43 17.27 18.83
C THR A 38 5.71 17.12 19.65
N TRP A 39 5.63 16.67 20.90
CA TRP A 39 6.68 16.73 21.92
C TRP A 39 7.56 15.46 22.04
N LYS A 40 7.28 14.36 21.32
CA LYS A 40 8.09 13.11 21.38
C LYS A 40 8.75 12.74 20.05
N LYS A 41 9.58 13.65 19.50
CA LYS A 41 10.27 13.44 18.21
C LYS A 41 11.42 12.43 18.25
N GLU A 42 12.19 12.36 19.34
CA GLU A 42 13.38 11.49 19.40
C GLU A 42 13.01 10.00 19.50
N SER A 43 12.04 9.64 20.36
CA SER A 43 11.57 8.26 20.48
C SER A 43 10.83 7.74 19.24
N PHE A 44 10.40 8.63 18.34
CA PHE A 44 9.65 8.27 17.13
C PHE A 44 10.52 7.56 16.10
N PHE A 45 11.74 8.05 15.85
CA PHE A 45 12.65 7.43 14.89
C PHE A 45 13.07 6.02 15.33
N VAL A 46 13.36 5.85 16.62
CA VAL A 46 13.71 4.55 17.20
C VAL A 46 12.54 3.56 17.07
N LEU A 47 11.31 4.00 17.36
CA LEU A 47 10.12 3.18 17.23
C LEU A 47 9.87 2.73 15.77
N ILE A 48 10.04 3.62 14.79
CA ILE A 48 9.92 3.28 13.37
C ILE A 48 10.92 2.19 12.98
N PHE A 49 12.19 2.39 13.35
CA PHE A 49 13.26 1.47 12.99
C PHE A 49 13.04 0.09 13.59
N LEU A 50 12.62 0.03 14.87
CA LEU A 50 12.27 -1.22 15.56
C LEU A 50 11.11 -1.95 14.88
N ILE A 51 10.03 -1.23 14.54
CA ILE A 51 8.86 -1.81 13.86
C ILE A 51 9.25 -2.38 12.50
N LEU A 52 10.10 -1.68 11.74
CA LEU A 52 10.54 -2.12 10.42
C LEU A 52 11.39 -3.39 10.50
N ILE A 53 12.36 -3.44 11.41
CA ILE A 53 13.23 -4.61 11.61
C ILE A 53 12.40 -5.82 12.02
N PHE A 54 11.52 -5.66 13.01
CA PHE A 54 10.66 -6.73 13.50
C PHE A 54 9.75 -7.27 12.38
N SER A 55 9.20 -6.37 11.56
CA SER A 55 8.37 -6.72 10.40
C SER A 55 9.10 -7.58 9.37
N ILE A 56 10.36 -7.26 9.08
CA ILE A 56 11.18 -8.00 8.12
C ILE A 56 11.51 -9.38 8.69
N SER A 57 12.00 -9.46 9.93
CA SER A 57 12.34 -10.75 10.56
C SER A 57 11.14 -11.69 10.60
N PHE A 58 9.96 -11.19 10.95
CA PHE A 58 8.73 -11.99 11.01
C PHE A 58 8.29 -12.50 9.62
N ALA A 59 8.49 -11.71 8.56
CA ALA A 59 8.19 -12.13 7.19
C ALA A 59 9.05 -13.32 6.73
N PHE A 60 10.35 -13.35 7.08
CA PHE A 60 11.24 -14.46 6.75
C PHE A 60 10.87 -15.74 7.52
N ILE A 61 10.43 -15.61 8.78
CA ILE A 61 9.95 -16.76 9.57
C ILE A 61 8.69 -17.36 8.95
N LEU A 62 7.74 -16.53 8.52
CA LEU A 62 6.51 -16.98 7.85
C LEU A 62 6.75 -17.67 6.50
N ALA A 63 7.84 -17.32 5.80
CA ALA A 63 8.21 -17.96 4.53
C ALA A 63 8.90 -19.32 4.73
N LEU A 64 9.44 -19.61 5.91
CA LEU A 64 10.25 -20.79 6.20
C LEU A 64 9.54 -22.15 5.93
N PRO A 65 8.23 -22.31 6.22
CA PRO A 65 7.51 -23.53 5.88
C PRO A 65 7.51 -23.87 4.38
N ARG A 66 7.57 -22.87 3.49
CA ARG A 66 7.61 -23.07 2.03
C ARG A 66 8.96 -23.60 1.54
N TYR A 67 10.04 -23.34 2.28
CA TYR A 67 11.35 -23.94 1.99
C TYR A 67 11.34 -25.45 2.26
N MET A 68 10.62 -25.89 3.30
CA MET A 68 10.57 -27.29 3.72
C MET A 68 9.71 -28.18 2.81
N THR A 69 8.77 -27.61 2.05
CA THR A 69 7.89 -28.36 1.15
C THR A 69 8.54 -28.74 -0.19
N GLY A 70 9.70 -28.19 -0.52
CA GLY A 70 10.35 -28.37 -1.82
C GLY A 70 9.61 -27.66 -2.98
N ALA A 71 10.29 -27.51 -4.12
CA ALA A 71 9.76 -26.85 -5.32
C ALA A 71 10.03 -27.67 -6.58
N SER A 72 9.09 -27.65 -7.52
CA SER A 72 9.19 -28.25 -8.84
C SER A 72 8.83 -27.26 -9.95
N CYS A 73 9.31 -27.58 -11.15
CA CYS A 73 8.94 -26.87 -12.37
C CYS A 73 7.77 -27.60 -13.03
N VAL A 74 6.69 -26.87 -13.27
CA VAL A 74 5.53 -27.37 -14.01
C VAL A 74 5.40 -26.56 -15.29
N ALA A 75 5.21 -27.24 -16.42
CA ALA A 75 4.92 -26.58 -17.68
C ALA A 75 3.55 -25.88 -17.57
N THR A 76 3.50 -24.61 -17.96
CA THR A 76 2.25 -23.84 -17.88
C THR A 76 1.27 -24.27 -18.98
N ASN A 77 0.01 -24.46 -18.59
CA ASN A 77 -1.07 -24.74 -19.52
C ASN A 77 -1.45 -23.48 -20.32
N PRO A 78 -2.03 -23.60 -21.53
CA PRO A 78 -2.51 -22.45 -22.32
C PRO A 78 -3.42 -21.56 -21.46
N PRO A 79 -3.30 -20.22 -21.53
CA PRO A 79 -2.93 -19.39 -22.69
C PRO A 79 -1.48 -18.88 -22.72
N PHE A 80 -0.59 -19.42 -21.87
CA PHE A 80 0.82 -19.07 -21.89
C PHE A 80 1.54 -19.78 -23.06
N PRO A 81 2.62 -19.20 -23.63
CA PRO A 81 3.35 -19.79 -24.75
C PRO A 81 3.86 -21.21 -24.39
N ALA A 82 3.99 -22.08 -25.40
CA ALA A 82 4.23 -23.52 -25.21
C ALA A 82 5.50 -23.89 -24.41
N ASP A 83 6.42 -22.95 -24.18
CA ASP A 83 7.67 -23.13 -23.45
C ASP A 83 7.74 -22.40 -22.09
N SER A 84 6.64 -21.84 -21.58
CA SER A 84 6.68 -21.21 -20.26
C SER A 84 6.65 -22.22 -19.12
N VAL A 85 7.59 -22.05 -18.20
CA VAL A 85 7.77 -22.88 -17.01
C VAL A 85 7.37 -22.07 -15.79
N MET A 86 6.48 -22.62 -14.95
CA MET A 86 6.16 -22.07 -13.65
C MET A 86 6.87 -22.86 -12.56
N ILE A 87 7.62 -22.16 -11.72
CA ILE A 87 8.22 -22.75 -10.52
C ILE A 87 7.18 -22.65 -9.40
N THR A 88 6.70 -23.79 -8.93
CA THR A 88 5.72 -23.87 -7.85
C THR A 88 6.20 -24.80 -6.74
N SER A 89 5.71 -24.58 -5.52
CA SER A 89 5.98 -25.53 -4.43
C SER A 89 5.28 -26.85 -4.68
N ASN A 90 5.89 -27.96 -4.26
CA ASN A 90 5.28 -29.29 -4.34
C ASN A 90 4.14 -29.38 -3.32
N GLN A 91 2.97 -28.85 -3.67
CA GLN A 91 1.77 -28.98 -2.86
C GLN A 91 0.92 -30.10 -3.42
N PRO A 92 0.60 -31.13 -2.62
CA PRO A 92 -0.45 -32.07 -2.98
C PRO A 92 -1.76 -31.30 -3.05
N GLU A 93 -2.42 -31.29 -4.20
CA GLU A 93 -3.63 -30.51 -4.51
C GLU A 93 -4.81 -30.74 -3.54
N ILE A 94 -4.71 -31.69 -2.60
CA ILE A 94 -5.79 -32.18 -1.75
C ILE A 94 -5.46 -32.09 -0.24
N SER A 95 -4.21 -31.84 0.18
CA SER A 95 -3.86 -31.80 1.61
C SER A 95 -3.69 -30.37 2.15
N MET A 96 -4.34 -30.09 3.29
CA MET A 96 -4.15 -28.88 4.09
C MET A 96 -2.70 -28.79 4.59
N THR A 97 -1.80 -28.35 3.72
CA THR A 97 -0.41 -28.10 4.07
C THR A 97 -0.35 -26.82 4.90
N LEU A 98 0.49 -26.80 5.93
CA LEU A 98 0.70 -25.66 6.82
C LEU A 98 0.89 -24.33 6.06
N SER A 99 1.56 -24.37 4.91
CA SER A 99 1.76 -23.20 4.04
C SER A 99 0.47 -22.65 3.42
N ASN A 100 -0.50 -23.48 3.04
CA ASN A 100 -1.79 -22.99 2.52
C ASN A 100 -2.68 -22.41 3.62
N MET A 101 -2.64 -23.00 4.83
CA MET A 101 -3.36 -22.44 5.98
C MET A 101 -2.82 -21.06 6.36
N ILE A 102 -1.50 -20.87 6.27
CA ILE A 102 -0.86 -19.57 6.46
C ILE A 102 -1.39 -18.57 5.43
N ASP A 103 -1.39 -18.90 4.14
CA ASP A 103 -1.80 -17.96 3.09
C ASP A 103 -3.28 -17.55 3.23
N VAL A 104 -4.17 -18.53 3.42
CA VAL A 104 -5.62 -18.33 3.58
C VAL A 104 -5.93 -17.48 4.81
N THR A 105 -5.12 -17.55 5.87
CA THR A 105 -5.33 -16.76 7.09
C THR A 105 -4.65 -15.39 6.99
N PHE A 106 -3.45 -15.35 6.42
CA PHE A 106 -2.58 -14.18 6.40
C PHE A 106 -3.15 -13.08 5.50
N TYR A 107 -3.46 -13.37 4.24
CA TYR A 107 -3.93 -12.36 3.30
C TYR A 107 -5.21 -11.63 3.73
N PRO A 108 -6.29 -12.29 4.20
CA PRO A 108 -7.46 -11.57 4.69
C PRO A 108 -7.15 -10.78 5.98
N SER A 109 -6.30 -11.29 6.88
CA SER A 109 -5.90 -10.56 8.09
C SER A 109 -5.17 -9.24 7.75
N VAL A 110 -4.32 -9.26 6.72
CA VAL A 110 -3.63 -8.06 6.21
C VAL A 110 -4.64 -7.05 5.67
N ILE A 111 -5.61 -7.49 4.85
CA ILE A 111 -6.65 -6.62 4.30
C ILE A 111 -7.47 -5.98 5.43
N ILE A 112 -7.95 -6.77 6.38
CA ILE A 112 -8.78 -6.31 7.51
C ILE A 112 -8.00 -5.28 8.34
N THR A 113 -6.74 -5.57 8.65
CA THR A 113 -5.87 -4.67 9.44
C THR A 113 -5.68 -3.34 8.71
N ILE A 114 -5.36 -3.40 7.42
CA ILE A 114 -5.16 -2.21 6.59
C ILE A 114 -6.44 -1.36 6.53
N VAL A 115 -7.59 -1.97 6.26
CA VAL A 115 -8.89 -1.28 6.22
C VAL A 115 -9.21 -0.64 7.57
N CYS A 116 -9.02 -1.38 8.67
CA CYS A 116 -9.25 -0.89 10.03
C CYS A 116 -8.38 0.34 10.36
N LEU A 117 -7.06 0.27 10.11
CA LEU A 117 -6.14 1.39 10.34
C LEU A 117 -6.54 2.64 9.52
N ASN A 118 -7.05 2.44 8.30
CA ASN A 118 -7.51 3.54 7.46
C ASN A 118 -8.78 4.21 8.01
N ILE A 119 -9.74 3.40 8.47
CA ILE A 119 -10.95 3.89 9.13
C ILE A 119 -10.58 4.69 10.39
N LEU A 120 -9.59 4.26 11.18
CA LEU A 120 -9.14 4.97 12.37
C LEU A 120 -8.59 6.36 12.06
N ILE A 121 -7.75 6.50 11.02
CA ILE A 121 -7.24 7.81 10.58
C ILE A 121 -8.38 8.70 10.10
N MET A 122 -9.29 8.16 9.27
CA MET A 122 -10.45 8.91 8.79
C MET A 122 -11.33 9.39 9.94
N ARG A 123 -11.63 8.54 10.92
CA ARG A 123 -12.38 8.90 12.13
C ARG A 123 -11.67 9.98 12.95
N LYS A 124 -10.35 9.92 13.10
CA LYS A 124 -9.58 10.93 13.84
C LYS A 124 -9.54 12.27 13.11
N LEU A 125 -9.38 12.26 11.79
CA LEU A 125 -9.47 13.45 10.94
C LEU A 125 -10.84 14.11 11.04
N TRP A 126 -11.91 13.33 10.90
CA TRP A 126 -13.28 13.80 11.06
C TRP A 126 -13.52 14.45 12.43
N ARG A 127 -13.01 13.85 13.51
CA ARG A 127 -13.09 14.45 14.87
C ARG A 127 -12.37 15.80 14.95
N LYS A 128 -11.13 15.89 14.44
CA LYS A 128 -10.37 17.14 14.41
C LYS A 128 -11.09 18.22 13.60
N ARG A 129 -11.66 17.87 12.44
CA ARG A 129 -12.47 18.76 11.60
C ARG A 129 -13.72 19.25 12.32
N ASN A 130 -14.44 18.37 13.02
CA ASN A 130 -15.64 18.76 13.75
C ASN A 130 -15.30 19.73 14.89
N GLN A 131 -14.23 19.47 15.63
CA GLN A 131 -13.73 20.38 16.67
C GLN A 131 -13.31 21.74 16.12
N SER A 132 -12.62 21.78 14.97
CA SER A 132 -12.23 23.06 14.36
C SER A 132 -13.41 23.87 13.84
N ASN A 133 -14.44 23.20 13.32
CA ASN A 133 -15.68 23.85 12.87
C ASN A 133 -16.43 24.47 14.06
N MET A 134 -16.52 23.74 15.18
CA MET A 134 -17.11 24.23 16.44
C MET A 134 -16.36 25.46 16.99
N LEU A 135 -15.02 25.45 16.91
CA LEU A 135 -14.16 26.53 17.41
C LEU A 135 -13.94 27.69 16.41
N ARG A 136 -14.61 27.68 15.24
CA ARG A 136 -14.49 28.68 14.16
C ARG A 136 -13.03 29.03 13.77
N ARG A 137 -12.09 28.10 13.96
CA ARG A 137 -10.66 28.29 13.67
C ARG A 137 -10.39 28.07 12.19
N LYS A 138 -9.46 28.85 11.62
CA LYS A 138 -9.02 28.72 10.22
C LYS A 138 -8.29 27.37 10.04
N TYR A 139 -9.02 26.34 9.65
CA TYR A 139 -8.51 25.00 9.45
C TYR A 139 -8.06 24.81 7.98
N ASP A 140 -6.80 24.42 7.77
CA ASP A 140 -6.23 24.24 6.43
C ASP A 140 -6.72 22.96 5.74
N ARG A 141 -7.96 23.02 5.23
CA ARG A 141 -8.62 21.95 4.46
C ARG A 141 -7.78 21.40 3.30
N LYS A 142 -6.87 22.20 2.71
CA LYS A 142 -6.02 21.76 1.59
C LYS A 142 -4.98 20.73 2.02
N ALA A 143 -4.35 20.92 3.18
CA ALA A 143 -3.36 20.00 3.70
C ALA A 143 -4.01 18.68 4.14
N GLU A 144 -5.19 18.74 4.78
CA GLU A 144 -5.98 17.57 5.14
C GLU A 144 -6.40 16.77 3.90
N LYS A 145 -6.99 17.45 2.90
CA LYS A 145 -7.46 16.82 1.65
C LYS A 145 -6.30 16.14 0.90
N SER A 146 -5.13 16.78 0.85
CA SER A 146 -3.91 16.20 0.28
C SER A 146 -3.47 14.93 1.02
N LEU A 147 -3.45 14.95 2.36
CA LEU A 147 -3.09 13.81 3.19
C LEU A 147 -4.07 12.63 3.03
N THR A 148 -5.37 12.92 2.95
CA THR A 148 -6.41 11.90 2.75
C THR A 148 -6.34 11.27 1.36
N ILE A 149 -6.09 12.08 0.32
CA ILE A 149 -5.99 11.57 -1.06
C ILE A 149 -4.74 10.69 -1.22
N THR A 150 -3.59 11.16 -0.74
CA THR A 150 -2.34 10.37 -0.76
C THR A 150 -2.45 9.09 0.08
N MET A 151 -3.31 9.08 1.09
CA MET A 151 -3.64 7.89 1.86
C MET A 151 -4.47 6.86 1.08
N ILE A 152 -5.52 7.29 0.39
CA ILE A 152 -6.34 6.42 -0.46
C ILE A 152 -5.53 5.87 -1.66
N LEU A 153 -4.69 6.70 -2.28
CA LEU A 153 -3.86 6.31 -3.43
C LEU A 153 -2.78 5.26 -3.09
N ILE A 154 -2.22 5.31 -1.88
CA ILE A 154 -1.25 4.31 -1.43
C ILE A 154 -1.95 3.00 -1.01
N LEU A 155 -3.20 3.09 -0.56
CA LEU A 155 -4.00 1.94 -0.11
C LEU A 155 -4.48 1.05 -1.26
N LEU A 156 -4.99 1.67 -2.32
CA LEU A 156 -5.62 1.03 -3.46
C LEU A 156 -4.81 -0.13 -4.07
N PRO A 157 -3.51 0.02 -4.42
CA PRO A 157 -2.72 -1.07 -5.00
C PRO A 157 -2.47 -2.23 -4.03
N VAL A 158 -2.48 -1.99 -2.73
CA VAL A 158 -2.21 -3.01 -1.71
C VAL A 158 -3.46 -3.86 -1.53
N VAL A 159 -4.62 -3.22 -1.40
CA VAL A 159 -5.92 -3.91 -1.33
C VAL A 159 -6.15 -4.76 -2.58
N ILE A 160 -5.82 -4.24 -3.76
CA ILE A 160 -6.00 -5.02 -5.00
C ILE A 160 -4.99 -6.18 -5.07
N ASN A 161 -3.73 -5.97 -4.71
CA ASN A 161 -2.76 -7.08 -4.69
C ASN A 161 -3.12 -8.18 -3.70
N SER A 162 -3.59 -7.81 -2.50
CA SER A 162 -3.99 -8.79 -1.48
C SER A 162 -5.28 -9.52 -1.87
N SER A 163 -6.25 -8.82 -2.49
CA SER A 163 -7.49 -9.47 -2.96
C SER A 163 -7.24 -10.47 -4.08
N ILE A 164 -6.33 -10.18 -5.02
CA ILE A 164 -5.90 -11.13 -6.06
C ILE A 164 -5.30 -12.40 -5.40
N SER A 165 -4.43 -12.24 -4.41
CA SER A 165 -3.83 -13.38 -3.69
C SER A 165 -4.85 -14.21 -2.89
N VAL A 166 -5.92 -13.59 -2.37
CA VAL A 166 -7.03 -14.31 -1.74
C VAL A 166 -7.81 -15.13 -2.78
N ILE A 167 -8.15 -14.54 -3.93
CA ILE A 167 -8.89 -15.24 -5.00
C ILE A 167 -8.09 -16.45 -5.53
N GLU A 168 -6.78 -16.28 -5.68
CA GLU A 168 -5.86 -17.36 -6.09
C GLU A 168 -5.84 -18.50 -5.05
N SER A 169 -5.90 -18.17 -3.76
CA SER A 169 -5.92 -19.16 -2.68
C SER A 169 -7.19 -20.03 -2.68
N PHE A 170 -8.30 -19.57 -3.29
CA PHE A 170 -9.53 -20.34 -3.48
C PHE A 170 -9.50 -21.22 -4.74
N GLY A 171 -8.35 -21.38 -5.40
CA GLY A 171 -8.17 -22.28 -6.55
C GLY A 171 -8.72 -21.73 -7.88
N SER A 172 -9.24 -20.50 -7.90
CA SER A 172 -9.72 -19.84 -9.12
C SER A 172 -8.59 -19.06 -9.79
N PHE A 173 -7.66 -19.77 -10.43
CA PHE A 173 -6.60 -19.15 -11.20
C PHE A 173 -7.16 -18.45 -12.44
N SER A 174 -7.22 -17.11 -12.40
CA SER A 174 -7.69 -16.29 -13.52
C SER A 174 -6.51 -15.54 -14.14
N ILE A 175 -6.09 -15.93 -15.34
CA ILE A 175 -5.05 -15.23 -16.13
C ILE A 175 -5.32 -13.72 -16.22
N VAL A 176 -6.59 -13.33 -16.33
CA VAL A 176 -7.03 -11.94 -16.38
C VAL A 176 -6.55 -11.15 -15.16
N LEU A 177 -6.62 -11.72 -13.95
CA LEU A 177 -6.16 -11.06 -12.72
C LEU A 177 -4.64 -10.89 -12.70
N TYR A 178 -3.90 -11.84 -13.27
CA TYR A 178 -2.45 -11.80 -13.32
C TYR A 178 -1.94 -10.73 -14.30
N ILE A 179 -2.63 -10.52 -15.43
CA ILE A 179 -2.35 -9.45 -16.38
C ILE A 179 -2.73 -8.08 -15.82
N ILE A 180 -3.89 -7.96 -15.16
CA ILE A 180 -4.37 -6.70 -14.59
C ILE A 180 -3.46 -6.20 -13.46
N ARG A 181 -2.81 -7.10 -12.72
CA ARG A 181 -1.96 -6.79 -11.57
C ARG A 181 -0.85 -5.75 -11.87
N PRO A 182 0.04 -5.94 -12.87
CA PRO A 182 1.04 -4.94 -13.24
C PRO A 182 0.44 -3.61 -13.70
N TRP A 183 -0.66 -3.63 -14.46
CA TRP A 183 -1.35 -2.41 -14.91
C TRP A 183 -1.84 -1.56 -13.74
N LEU A 184 -2.37 -2.18 -12.69
CA LEU A 184 -2.84 -1.47 -11.50
C LEU A 184 -1.68 -0.91 -10.65
N ILE A 185 -0.57 -1.62 -10.58
CA ILE A 185 0.64 -1.15 -9.89
C ILE A 185 1.21 0.07 -10.62
N ASP A 186 1.23 0.03 -11.96
CA ASP A 186 1.73 1.12 -12.79
C ASP A 186 0.79 2.33 -12.81
N ALA A 187 -0.52 2.10 -12.91
CA ALA A 187 -1.53 3.15 -12.82
C ALA A 187 -1.43 3.92 -11.49
N ARG A 188 -1.13 3.24 -10.37
CA ARG A 188 -0.88 3.90 -9.09
C ARG A 188 0.29 4.88 -9.15
N ALA A 189 1.42 4.48 -9.73
CA ALA A 189 2.60 5.34 -9.84
C ALA A 189 2.27 6.60 -10.66
N HIS A 190 1.60 6.42 -11.81
CA HIS A 190 1.19 7.51 -12.68
C HIS A 190 0.19 8.46 -12.01
N ILE A 191 -0.85 7.95 -11.35
CA ILE A 191 -1.83 8.78 -10.66
C ILE A 191 -1.19 9.61 -9.55
N ILE A 192 -0.23 9.04 -8.79
CA ILE A 192 0.50 9.77 -7.74
C ILE A 192 1.33 10.90 -8.34
N VAL A 193 2.05 10.66 -9.45
CA VAL A 193 2.87 11.67 -10.12
C VAL A 193 1.98 12.78 -10.71
N CYS A 194 0.91 12.44 -11.40
CA CYS A 194 -0.05 13.40 -11.94
C CYS A 194 -0.68 14.25 -10.83
N TRP A 195 -1.07 13.62 -9.71
CA TRP A 195 -1.63 14.33 -8.57
C TRP A 195 -0.60 15.27 -7.94
N PHE A 196 0.66 14.82 -7.78
CA PHE A 196 1.73 15.63 -7.24
C PHE A 196 1.95 16.86 -8.12
N TYR A 197 2.03 16.68 -9.43
CA TYR A 197 2.18 17.77 -10.39
C TYR A 197 1.03 18.78 -10.29
N TYR A 198 -0.21 18.30 -10.19
CA TYR A 198 -1.39 19.16 -10.11
C TYR A 198 -1.46 19.96 -8.80
N THR A 199 -0.99 19.39 -7.69
CA THR A 199 -1.18 19.98 -6.36
C THR A 199 0.04 20.78 -5.86
N HIS A 200 1.22 20.56 -6.45
CA HIS A 200 2.43 21.22 -6.00
C HIS A 200 2.41 22.73 -6.31
N PRO A 201 2.67 23.61 -5.32
CA PRO A 201 2.58 25.06 -5.49
C PRO A 201 3.59 25.63 -6.49
N ILE A 202 4.67 24.91 -6.81
CA ILE A 202 5.64 25.30 -7.85
C ILE A 202 5.02 25.24 -9.25
N PHE A 203 4.16 24.26 -9.52
CA PHE A 203 3.51 24.09 -10.84
C PHE A 203 2.15 24.79 -10.91
N CYS A 204 1.48 24.95 -9.77
CA CYS A 204 0.29 25.78 -9.65
C CYS A 204 0.66 27.28 -9.60
N LYS A 205 0.98 27.87 -10.76
CA LYS A 205 1.03 29.34 -10.90
C LYS A 205 -0.29 29.92 -10.38
N LYS A 206 -0.24 30.70 -9.29
CA LYS A 206 -1.39 31.51 -8.87
C LYS A 206 -1.79 32.35 -10.08
N LYS A 207 -3.03 32.20 -10.57
CA LYS A 207 -3.62 33.16 -11.50
C LYS A 207 -3.68 34.49 -10.75
N GLN A 208 -2.62 35.27 -10.85
CA GLN A 208 -2.55 36.63 -10.40
C GLN A 208 -3.41 37.40 -11.39
N CYS A 209 -4.71 37.43 -11.11
CA CYS A 209 -5.63 38.34 -11.77
C CYS A 209 -5.21 39.73 -11.31
N SER A 210 -4.28 40.33 -12.03
CA SER A 210 -3.93 41.73 -11.86
C SER A 210 -5.19 42.54 -12.13
N ARG A 211 -5.90 42.90 -11.06
CA ARG A 211 -6.87 44.00 -11.11
C ARG A 211 -6.06 45.24 -11.45
N VAL A 212 -6.02 45.58 -12.73
CA VAL A 212 -5.57 46.90 -13.18
C VAL A 212 -6.61 47.89 -12.68
N THR A 213 -6.34 48.49 -11.52
CA THR A 213 -7.13 49.59 -11.01
C THR A 213 -6.77 50.82 -11.83
N VAL A 214 -7.55 51.11 -12.88
CA VAL A 214 -7.44 52.37 -13.62
C VAL A 214 -7.91 53.49 -12.68
N ARG A 215 -6.95 54.25 -12.15
CA ARG A 215 -7.23 55.49 -11.42
C ARG A 215 -7.69 56.52 -12.46
N ARG A 216 -8.98 56.85 -12.50
CA ARG A 216 -9.45 58.05 -13.20
C ARG A 216 -8.84 59.26 -12.50
N THR A 217 -7.92 59.94 -13.17
CA THR A 217 -7.54 61.32 -12.83
C THR A 217 -8.77 62.20 -12.99
N LYS A 218 -9.07 62.97 -11.94
CA LYS A 218 -10.06 64.05 -12.00
C LYS A 218 -9.44 65.16 -12.84
N ASP A 219 -10.03 65.44 -13.99
CA ASP A 219 -9.74 66.66 -14.72
C ASP A 219 -10.45 67.81 -14.00
N THR A 220 -9.64 68.66 -13.37
CA THR A 220 -9.98 70.00 -12.91
C THR A 220 -9.56 71.00 -13.97
N LYS A 221 -10.52 71.51 -14.75
CA LYS A 221 -10.78 72.95 -14.99
C LYS A 221 -11.86 73.12 -16.05
#